data_AF-A0A7V7C6K8-F1
#
_entry.id   AF-A0A7V7C6K8-F1
#
_cell.length_a   1.000
_cell.length_b   1.000
_cell.length_c   1.000
_cell.angle_alpha   90.00
_cell.angle_beta   90.00
_cell.angle_gamma   90.00
#
_symmetry.space_group_name_H-M   'P 1'
#
loop_
_entity.id
_entity.type
_entity.pdbx_description
1 polymer ?
#
loop_
_entity_poly.entity_id
_entity_poly.type
_entity_poly.pdbx_seq_one_letter_code
_entity_poly.pdbx_strand_id
1 'polypeptide(L)'
;MSMDQFLQALNYLPQIVDGLKKMNEEEKQDFVNKLGLQGAERENALKILNRFQKGEPLTKEEQEAAQELLLQALEINELQMADLLQL
;
A
#
# COMPACT_ATOMS: atom_id res chain seq x y z
N MET A 1 7.75 10.59 11.43
CA MET A 1 8.93 9.79 11.00
C MET A 1 9.87 10.72 10.27
N SER A 2 11.19 10.52 10.29
CA SER A 2 12.07 11.37 9.46
C SER A 2 11.98 10.97 7.98
N MET A 3 12.20 11.92 7.07
CA MET A 3 12.29 11.65 5.62
C MET A 3 13.21 10.46 5.33
N ASP A 4 14.33 10.36 6.05
CA ASP A 4 15.30 9.26 5.91
C ASP A 4 14.70 7.88 6.23
N GLN A 5 13.80 7.77 7.21
CA GLN A 5 13.13 6.50 7.54
C GLN A 5 12.15 6.07 6.44
N PHE A 6 11.46 7.03 5.84
CA PHE A 6 10.57 6.78 4.72
C PHE A 6 11.35 6.37 3.46
N LEU A 7 12.46 7.06 3.15
CA LEU A 7 13.35 6.72 2.05
C LEU A 7 13.99 5.33 2.24
N GLN A 8 14.36 4.96 3.47
CA GLN A 8 14.80 3.59 3.76
C GLN A 8 13.68 2.58 3.52
N ALA A 9 12.43 2.88 3.88
CA ALA A 9 11.28 2.03 3.58
C ALA A 9 11.10 1.79 2.06
N LEU A 10 11.40 2.78 1.22
CA LEU A 10 11.37 2.63 -0.24
C LEU A 10 12.43 1.64 -0.75
N ASN A 11 13.62 1.59 -0.14
CA ASN A 11 14.63 0.58 -0.48
C ASN A 11 14.16 -0.86 -0.17
N TYR A 12 13.22 -1.02 0.76
CA TYR A 12 12.59 -2.29 1.07
C TYR A 12 11.40 -2.62 0.15
N LEU A 13 10.97 -1.73 -0.75
CA LEU A 13 9.85 -1.98 -1.67
C LEU A 13 9.96 -3.30 -2.44
N PRO A 14 11.12 -3.71 -3.00
CA PRO A 14 11.23 -4.99 -3.68
C PRO A 14 10.90 -6.19 -2.77
N GLN A 15 11.36 -6.13 -1.52
CA GLN A 15 11.11 -7.19 -0.53
C GLN A 15 9.66 -7.17 -0.03
N ILE A 16 9.08 -5.98 0.11
CA ILE A 16 7.64 -5.81 0.40
C ILE A 16 6.82 -6.43 -0.73
N VAL A 17 7.13 -6.10 -1.99
CA VAL A 17 6.48 -6.67 -3.18
C VAL A 17 6.59 -8.20 -3.20
N ASP A 18 7.77 -8.76 -2.94
CA ASP A 18 7.97 -10.20 -2.90
C ASP A 18 7.22 -10.86 -1.74
N GLY A 19 7.13 -10.20 -0.59
CA GLY A 19 6.33 -10.64 0.54
C GLY A 19 4.83 -10.67 0.21
N LEU A 20 4.32 -9.58 -0.38
CA LEU A 20 2.91 -9.47 -0.79
C LEU A 20 2.55 -10.54 -1.84
N LYS A 21 3.44 -10.89 -2.76
CA LYS A 21 3.21 -11.95 -3.76
C LYS A 21 3.08 -13.35 -3.16
N LYS A 22 3.81 -13.63 -2.08
CA LYS A 22 3.87 -14.97 -1.44
C LYS A 22 2.86 -15.15 -0.31
N MET A 23 2.18 -14.07 0.07
CA MET A 23 1.27 -14.01 1.20
C MET A 23 0.00 -14.84 0.96
N ASN A 24 -0.35 -15.70 1.91
CA ASN A 24 -1.60 -16.46 1.89
C ASN A 24 -2.81 -15.60 2.34
N GLU A 25 -4.02 -16.15 2.31
CA GLU A 25 -5.23 -15.39 2.67
C GLU A 25 -5.26 -14.93 4.13
N GLU A 26 -4.76 -15.73 5.07
CA GLU A 26 -4.72 -15.38 6.49
C GLU A 26 -3.72 -14.25 6.74
N GLU A 27 -2.51 -14.38 6.19
CA GLU A 27 -1.47 -13.36 6.27
C GLU A 27 -1.91 -12.04 5.62
N LYS A 28 -2.71 -12.11 4.55
CA LYS A 28 -3.28 -10.94 3.87
C LYS A 28 -4.30 -10.21 4.73
N GLN A 29 -5.20 -10.95 5.38
CA GLN A 29 -6.14 -10.36 6.32
C GLN A 29 -5.40 -9.68 7.48
N ASP A 30 -4.38 -10.36 8.03
CA ASP A 30 -3.54 -9.81 9.10
C ASP A 30 -2.76 -8.58 8.66
N PHE A 31 -2.23 -8.57 7.44
CA PHE A 31 -1.54 -7.42 6.88
C PHE A 31 -2.49 -6.21 6.79
N VAL A 32 -3.67 -6.38 6.21
CA VAL A 32 -4.65 -5.29 6.08
C VAL A 32 -5.15 -4.83 7.46
N ASN A 33 -5.31 -5.74 8.42
CA ASN A 33 -5.67 -5.38 9.79
C ASN A 33 -4.58 -4.52 10.46
N LYS A 34 -3.29 -4.82 10.23
CA LYS A 34 -2.17 -4.03 10.75
C LYS A 34 -2.08 -2.62 10.15
N LEU A 35 -2.63 -2.42 8.95
CA LEU A 35 -2.75 -1.09 8.34
C LEU A 35 -3.81 -0.22 9.02
N GLY A 36 -4.65 -0.79 9.91
CA GLY A 36 -5.68 -0.05 10.62
C GLY A 36 -6.85 0.40 9.74
N LEU A 37 -6.95 -0.11 8.52
CA LEU A 37 -7.99 0.25 7.55
C LEU A 37 -9.36 -0.28 7.99
N GLN A 38 -10.41 0.51 7.76
CA GLN A 38 -11.78 0.14 8.16
C GLN A 38 -12.78 0.30 7.02
N GLY A 39 -13.88 -0.44 7.08
CA GLY A 39 -14.97 -0.34 6.11
C GLY A 39 -14.51 -0.50 4.65
N ALA A 40 -14.84 0.49 3.81
CA ALA A 40 -14.52 0.49 2.38
C ALA A 40 -13.02 0.48 2.08
N GLU A 41 -12.19 1.13 2.92
CA GLU A 41 -10.74 1.17 2.75
C GLU A 41 -10.14 -0.24 2.87
N ARG A 42 -10.62 -1.01 3.86
CA ARG A 42 -10.22 -2.40 4.06
C ARG A 42 -10.62 -3.27 2.88
N GLU A 43 -11.85 -3.13 2.40
CA GLU A 43 -12.35 -3.91 1.26
C GLU A 43 -11.56 -3.60 -0.02
N ASN A 44 -11.28 -2.33 -0.27
CA ASN A 44 -10.51 -1.90 -1.42
C ASN A 44 -9.06 -2.37 -1.33
N ALA A 45 -8.41 -2.26 -0.18
CA ALA A 45 -7.06 -2.78 0.02
C ALA A 45 -6.97 -4.28 -0.27
N LEU A 46 -7.94 -5.07 0.19
CA LEU A 46 -8.01 -6.51 -0.10
C LEU A 46 -8.20 -6.80 -1.60
N LYS A 47 -9.07 -6.05 -2.29
CA LYS A 47 -9.27 -6.20 -3.74
C LYS A 47 -8.01 -5.88 -4.53
N ILE A 48 -7.35 -4.77 -4.20
CA ILE A 48 -6.10 -4.32 -4.82
C ILE A 48 -5.00 -5.38 -4.62
N LEU A 49 -4.82 -5.88 -3.39
CA LEU A 49 -3.88 -6.95 -3.06
C LEU A 49 -4.15 -8.23 -3.85
N ASN A 50 -5.42 -8.64 -3.92
CA ASN A 50 -5.83 -9.83 -4.66
C ASN A 50 -5.49 -9.75 -6.15
N ARG A 51 -5.79 -8.62 -6.79
CA ARG A 51 -5.45 -8.41 -8.20
C ARG A 51 -3.95 -8.38 -8.42
N PHE A 52 -3.23 -7.68 -7.53
CA PHE A 52 -1.77 -7.63 -7.56
C PHE A 52 -1.14 -9.02 -7.51
N GLN A 53 -1.59 -9.88 -6.59
CA GLN A 53 -1.10 -11.26 -6.48
C GLN A 53 -1.42 -12.12 -7.71
N LYS A 54 -2.56 -11.87 -8.37
CA LYS A 54 -2.96 -12.55 -9.61
C LYS A 54 -2.26 -12.00 -10.86
N GLY A 55 -1.50 -10.91 -10.73
CA GLY A 55 -0.92 -10.20 -11.88
C GLY A 55 -1.98 -9.53 -12.78
N GLU A 56 -3.17 -9.28 -12.24
CA GLU A 56 -4.24 -8.59 -12.95
C GLU A 56 -4.06 -7.07 -12.86
N PRO A 57 -4.36 -6.32 -13.93
CA PRO A 57 -4.40 -4.87 -13.84
C PRO A 57 -5.52 -4.41 -12.89
N LEU A 58 -5.26 -3.32 -12.18
CA LEU A 58 -6.28 -2.62 -11.41
C LEU A 58 -7.26 -1.92 -12.35
N THR A 59 -8.55 -1.93 -12.00
CA THR A 59 -9.56 -1.10 -12.65
C THR A 59 -9.33 0.38 -12.30
N LYS A 60 -10.01 1.28 -13.02
CA LYS A 60 -9.91 2.71 -12.72
C LYS A 60 -10.35 3.04 -11.28
N GLU A 61 -11.44 2.44 -10.82
CA GLU A 61 -11.96 2.61 -9.46
C GLU A 61 -10.96 2.11 -8.40
N GLU A 62 -10.28 1.00 -8.67
CA GLU A 62 -9.27 0.46 -7.75
C GLU A 62 -7.97 1.27 -7.77
N GLN A 63 -7.62 1.88 -8.90
CA GLN A 63 -6.50 2.83 -8.99
C GLN A 63 -6.79 4.10 -8.17
N GLU A 64 -8.00 4.65 -8.29
CA GLU A 64 -8.45 5.80 -7.50
C GLU A 64 -8.42 5.47 -6.01
N ALA A 65 -8.95 4.31 -5.60
CA ALA A 65 -8.89 3.87 -4.21
C ALA A 65 -7.45 3.66 -3.70
N ALA A 66 -6.55 3.09 -4.52
CA ALA A 66 -5.14 2.94 -4.17
C ALA A 66 -4.45 4.30 -4.00
N GLN A 67 -4.80 5.28 -4.84
CA GLN A 67 -4.26 6.62 -4.77
C GLN A 67 -4.74 7.35 -3.51
N GLU A 68 -6.02 7.22 -3.15
CA GLU A 68 -6.57 7.78 -1.91
C GLU A 68 -5.84 7.21 -0.67
N LEU A 69 -5.65 5.88 -0.62
CA LEU A 69 -4.91 5.24 0.47
C LEU A 69 -3.46 5.75 0.59
N LEU A 70 -2.80 5.97 -0.54
CA LEU A 70 -1.44 6.54 -0.56
C LEU A 70 -1.42 7.97 -0.04
N LEU A 71 -2.37 8.81 -0.46
CA LEU A 71 -2.46 10.20 -0.03
C LEU A 71 -2.75 10.31 1.47
N GLN A 72 -3.68 9.51 1.99
CA GLN A 72 -3.96 9.42 3.42
C GLN A 72 -2.71 8.98 4.20
N ALA A 73 -2.00 7.95 3.72
CA ALA A 73 -0.78 7.48 4.36
C ALA A 73 0.28 8.58 4.40
N LEU A 74 0.43 9.38 3.36
CA LEU A 74 1.38 10.50 3.34
C LEU A 74 0.98 11.60 4.31
N GLU A 75 -0.30 11.96 4.35
CA GLU A 75 -0.83 12.96 5.28
C GLU A 75 -0.59 12.58 6.75
N ILE A 76 -0.90 11.32 7.11
CA ILE A 76 -0.64 10.78 8.47
C ILE A 76 0.85 10.86 8.83
N ASN A 77 1.73 10.76 7.82
CA ASN A 77 3.16 10.78 8.01
C ASN A 77 3.79 12.18 7.84
N GLU A 78 2.97 13.22 7.62
CA GLU A 78 3.40 14.60 7.35
C GLU A 78 4.33 14.70 6.12
N LEU A 79 4.05 13.89 5.09
CA LEU A 79 4.81 13.81 3.84
C LEU A 79 4.01 14.36 2.67
N GLN A 80 4.70 14.91 1.68
CA GLN A 80 4.13 15.37 0.41
C GLN A 80 4.50 14.44 -0.74
N MET A 81 3.66 14.41 -1.77
CA MET A 81 3.96 13.62 -2.98
C MET A 81 5.24 14.09 -3.70
N ALA A 82 5.60 15.37 -3.56
CA ALA A 82 6.85 15.89 -4.08
C ALA A 82 8.08 15.25 -3.41
N ASP A 83 7.95 14.87 -2.14
CA ASP A 83 9.02 14.22 -1.38
C ASP A 83 9.34 12.82 -1.91
N LEU A 84 8.34 12.16 -2.52
CA LEU A 84 8.50 10.88 -3.21
C LEU A 84 9.19 10.99 -4.58
N LEU A 85 9.08 12.13 -5.24
CA LEU A 85 9.52 12.35 -6.63
C LEU A 85 10.90 12.99 -6.74
N GLN A 86 11.52 13.39 -5.63
CA GLN A 86 12.90 13.91 -5.59
C GLN A 86 13.98 12.80 -5.58
N LEU A 87 13.61 11.58 -5.97
CA LEU A 87 14.51 10.43 -6.18
C LEU A 87 15.40 10.59 -7.42
#